data_AF-A0A934TYE4-F1
#
_entry.id   AF-A0A934TYE4-F1
#
_cell.length_a   1.000
_cell.length_b   1.000
_cell.length_c   1.000
_cell.angle_alpha   90.00
_cell.angle_beta   90.00
_cell.angle_gamma   90.00
#
_symmetry.space_group_name_H-M   'P 1'
#
loop_
_entity.id
_entity.type
_entity.pdbx_description
1 polymer ?
#
loop_
_entity_poly.entity_id
_entity_poly.type
_entity_poly.pdbx_seq_one_letter_code
_entity_poly.pdbx_strand_id
1 'polypeptide(L)'
;MTNKTTISAQKKFVQDNQILSFVRFVCFGNFTLQALYDLSEGFQRRQLILQAKPKDPERVDDPFIDREILENEAEGVMMWLLEGLNALIQNNWQITVSERTKEKSDSFKRENDSVLLFLTECRGICIEEGERAHSRMLFTAYERFCDENALTALREQSFLNALRTKGRQFQIHRLDNPFTLRKPGGSSVLARGFEGIGIRESYIYVSRCGMP
;
A
#
# COMPACT_ATOMS: atom_id res chain seq x y z
N MET A 1 -4.93 0.45 17.09
CA MET A 1 -3.88 -0.08 18.00
C MET A 1 -2.62 0.78 18.06
N THR A 2 -2.06 1.24 16.93
CA THR A 2 -0.81 2.05 16.89
C THR A 2 -1.00 3.55 17.17
N ASN A 3 -2.24 4.04 17.16
CA ASN A 3 -2.56 5.38 17.62
C ASN A 3 -2.60 5.38 19.16
N LYS A 4 -2.11 6.45 19.81
CA LYS A 4 -2.11 6.63 21.26
C LYS A 4 -3.53 6.94 21.75
N THR A 5 -4.45 6.01 21.50
CA THR A 5 -5.87 6.12 21.76
C THR A 5 -6.26 5.06 22.76
N THR A 6 -7.34 5.34 23.49
CA THR A 6 -7.98 4.35 24.34
C THR A 6 -8.55 3.22 23.47
N ILE A 7 -8.29 1.99 23.87
CA ILE A 7 -8.80 0.78 23.24
C ILE A 7 -9.52 -0.07 24.30
N SER A 8 -10.59 -0.76 23.89
CA SER A 8 -11.16 -1.82 24.72
C SER A 8 -10.24 -3.03 24.65
N ALA A 9 -9.79 -3.52 25.80
CA ALA A 9 -9.03 -4.75 25.92
C ALA A 9 -9.80 -5.75 26.76
N GLN A 10 -9.98 -6.95 26.22
CA GLN A 10 -10.66 -8.05 26.90
C GLN A 10 -9.62 -9.09 27.33
N LYS A 11 -9.61 -9.43 28.62
CA LYS A 11 -8.91 -10.61 29.12
C LYS A 11 -9.96 -11.67 29.40
N LYS A 12 -9.72 -12.92 29.00
CA LYS A 12 -10.67 -14.01 29.20
C LYS A 12 -11.11 -14.08 30.67
N PHE A 13 -12.42 -14.19 30.89
CA PHE A 13 -13.05 -14.23 32.22
C PHE A 13 -12.91 -12.94 33.06
N VAL A 14 -12.52 -11.82 32.45
CA VAL A 14 -12.48 -10.50 33.07
C VAL A 14 -13.35 -9.57 32.24
N GLN A 15 -14.09 -8.69 32.91
CA GLN A 15 -14.90 -7.68 32.22
C GLN A 15 -14.01 -6.73 31.40
N ASP A 16 -14.53 -6.28 30.28
CA ASP A 16 -13.87 -5.34 29.37
C ASP A 16 -13.36 -4.09 30.08
N ASN A 17 -12.11 -3.74 29.83
CA ASN A 17 -11.49 -2.53 30.35
C ASN A 17 -11.01 -1.63 29.22
N GLN A 18 -11.16 -0.33 29.40
CA GLN A 18 -10.60 0.69 28.51
C GLN A 18 -9.16 0.97 28.93
N ILE A 19 -8.20 0.74 28.03
CA ILE A 19 -6.78 0.99 28.28
C ILE A 19 -6.22 1.99 27.28
N LEU A 20 -5.36 2.90 27.74
CA LEU A 20 -4.61 3.78 26.84
C LEU A 20 -3.48 2.97 26.19
N SER A 21 -3.48 2.86 24.86
CA SER A 21 -2.46 2.10 24.14
C SER A 21 -1.14 2.86 24.05
N PHE A 22 -0.08 2.26 24.60
CA PHE A 22 1.32 2.67 24.40
C PHE A 22 2.12 1.67 23.56
N VAL A 23 1.46 0.68 22.98
CA VAL A 23 2.11 -0.45 22.31
C VAL A 23 2.83 0.00 21.04
N ARG A 24 4.06 -0.49 20.88
CA ARG A 24 4.81 -0.46 19.62
C ARG A 24 4.94 -1.89 19.13
N PHE A 25 4.61 -2.11 17.86
CA PHE A 25 4.77 -3.42 17.24
C PHE A 25 6.16 -3.52 16.62
N VAL A 26 6.87 -4.59 16.95
CA VAL A 26 8.04 -5.04 16.22
C VAL A 26 7.65 -6.37 15.62
N CYS A 27 7.71 -6.47 14.29
CA CYS A 27 7.24 -7.64 13.55
C CYS A 27 8.40 -8.21 12.74
N PHE A 28 8.65 -9.51 12.91
CA PHE A 28 9.65 -10.25 12.16
C PHE A 28 8.94 -11.18 11.20
N GLY A 29 9.39 -11.21 9.95
CA GLY A 29 8.79 -12.05 8.92
C GLY A 29 9.59 -12.01 7.64
N ASN A 30 9.33 -12.99 6.78
CA ASN A 30 9.96 -13.10 5.47
C ASN A 30 9.27 -12.22 4.42
N PHE A 31 8.10 -11.67 4.75
CA PHE A 31 7.32 -10.77 3.92
C PHE A 31 7.04 -9.48 4.68
N THR A 32 6.85 -8.40 3.93
CA THR A 32 6.51 -7.11 4.52
C THR A 32 5.01 -7.05 4.82
N LEU A 33 4.63 -6.42 5.94
CA LEU A 33 3.23 -6.32 6.35
C LEU A 33 2.43 -5.46 5.37
N GLN A 34 1.36 -6.04 4.82
CA GLN A 34 0.41 -5.37 3.94
C GLN A 34 -0.89 -5.04 4.67
N ALA A 35 -1.51 -3.92 4.30
CA ALA A 35 -2.84 -3.59 4.77
C ALA A 35 -3.86 -4.41 4.00
N LEU A 36 -4.71 -5.17 4.71
CA LEU A 36 -5.78 -5.94 4.06
C LEU A 36 -6.95 -5.06 3.60
N TYR A 37 -7.30 -4.03 4.39
CA TYR A 37 -8.48 -3.18 4.15
C TYR A 37 -8.18 -1.67 4.16
N ASP A 38 -6.97 -1.26 4.57
CA ASP A 38 -6.58 0.15 4.58
C ASP A 38 -6.00 0.55 3.23
N LEU A 39 -6.77 1.29 2.44
CA LEU A 39 -6.37 1.83 1.14
C LEU A 39 -5.73 3.22 1.26
N SER A 40 -5.65 3.77 2.48
CA SER A 40 -4.98 5.03 2.76
C SER A 40 -3.49 4.84 2.99
N GLU A 41 -2.75 5.94 3.03
CA GLU A 41 -1.34 5.94 3.45
C GLU A 41 -1.18 5.74 4.97
N GLY A 42 -2.29 5.61 5.71
CA GLY A 42 -2.33 5.52 7.16
C GLY A 42 -1.54 4.34 7.72
N PHE A 43 -1.70 3.16 7.15
CA PHE A 43 -0.94 1.98 7.54
C PHE A 43 0.54 2.13 7.16
N GLN A 44 0.82 2.55 5.93
CA GLN A 44 2.17 2.63 5.37
C GLN A 44 3.05 3.65 6.12
N ARG A 45 2.52 4.85 6.43
CA ARG A 45 3.28 5.91 7.15
C ARG A 45 3.65 5.57 8.58
N ARG A 46 3.14 4.45 9.11
CA ARG A 46 3.41 3.96 10.48
C ARG A 46 4.37 2.77 10.50
N GLN A 47 4.87 2.35 9.32
CA GLN A 47 5.83 1.28 9.19
C GLN A 47 7.24 1.85 8.99
N LEU A 48 8.19 1.28 9.71
CA LEU A 48 9.62 1.39 9.39
C LEU A 48 10.07 0.01 8.92
N ILE A 49 10.30 -0.14 7.62
CA ILE A 49 10.62 -1.43 7.01
C ILE A 49 12.14 -1.63 7.04
N LEU A 50 12.62 -2.51 7.91
CA LEU A 50 14.02 -2.88 7.98
C LEU A 50 14.23 -4.22 7.28
N GLN A 51 15.14 -4.26 6.30
CA GLN A 51 15.53 -5.50 5.65
C GLN A 51 16.89 -5.95 6.17
N ALA A 52 16.94 -7.14 6.75
CA ALA A 52 18.21 -7.78 7.10
C ALA A 52 19.09 -7.94 5.85
N LYS A 53 20.40 -7.83 6.03
CA LYS A 53 21.35 -8.18 4.97
C LYS A 53 21.25 -9.69 4.71
N PRO A 54 21.48 -10.14 3.46
CA PRO A 54 21.59 -11.56 3.19
C PRO A 54 22.68 -12.18 4.09
N LYS A 55 22.43 -13.41 4.53
CA LYS A 55 23.39 -14.18 5.30
C LYS A 55 24.66 -14.38 4.48
N ASP A 56 25.82 -14.16 5.08
CA ASP A 56 27.11 -14.51 4.49
C ASP A 56 27.18 -16.04 4.29
N PRO A 57 27.52 -16.55 3.09
CA PRO A 57 27.60 -17.99 2.81
C PRO A 57 28.44 -18.77 3.81
N GLU A 58 29.52 -18.17 4.34
CA GLU A 58 30.46 -18.82 5.25
C GLU A 58 30.07 -18.68 6.73
N ARG A 59 28.99 -17.92 7.02
CA ARG A 59 28.55 -17.73 8.41
C ARG A 59 27.98 -19.03 8.97
N VAL A 60 28.66 -19.57 9.98
CA VAL A 60 28.16 -20.64 10.83
C VAL A 60 27.06 -20.08 11.72
N ASP A 61 25.90 -20.73 11.74
CA ASP A 61 24.81 -20.34 12.63
C ASP A 61 25.09 -20.89 14.03
N ASP A 62 25.07 -20.01 15.04
CA ASP A 62 25.04 -20.43 16.44
C ASP A 62 23.58 -20.58 16.90
N PRO A 63 23.13 -21.81 17.26
CA PRO A 63 21.80 -22.04 17.82
C PRO A 63 21.59 -21.39 19.19
N PHE A 64 22.65 -20.97 19.89
CA PHE A 64 22.62 -20.43 21.25
C PHE A 64 23.07 -18.95 21.32
N ILE A 65 22.99 -18.24 20.20
CA ILE A 65 23.39 -16.83 20.10
C ILE A 65 22.68 -15.93 21.11
N ASP A 66 21.45 -16.28 21.51
CA ASP A 66 20.70 -15.59 22.55
C ASP A 66 21.41 -15.65 23.91
N ARG A 67 22.00 -16.79 24.25
CA ARG A 67 22.76 -16.97 25.49
C ARG A 67 24.08 -16.23 25.44
N GLU A 68 24.81 -16.36 24.33
CA GLU A 68 26.07 -15.65 24.14
C GLU A 68 25.90 -14.13 24.30
N ILE A 69 24.86 -13.56 23.66
CA ILE A 69 24.53 -12.14 23.79
C ILE A 69 24.24 -11.77 25.25
N LEU A 70 23.46 -12.57 25.96
CA LEU A 70 23.09 -12.27 27.35
C LEU A 70 24.25 -12.42 28.35
N GLU A 71 25.10 -13.41 28.15
CA GLU A 71 26.19 -13.74 29.07
C GLU A 71 27.44 -12.88 28.83
N ASN A 72 27.73 -12.54 27.58
CA ASN A 72 29.00 -11.92 27.20
C ASN A 72 28.86 -10.52 26.60
N GLU A 73 27.73 -10.18 25.96
CA GLU A 73 27.59 -8.93 25.19
C GLU A 73 26.51 -7.99 25.75
N ALA A 74 25.83 -8.36 26.83
CA ALA A 74 24.67 -7.63 27.34
C ALA A 74 25.00 -6.16 27.68
N GLU A 75 26.18 -5.90 28.25
CA GLU A 75 26.64 -4.54 28.55
C GLU A 75 26.82 -3.71 27.26
N GLY A 76 27.40 -4.30 26.22
CA GLY A 76 27.56 -3.66 24.91
C GLY A 76 26.23 -3.37 24.22
N VAL A 77 25.30 -4.32 24.23
CA VAL A 77 23.95 -4.13 23.71
C VAL A 77 23.23 -3.00 24.47
N MET A 78 23.35 -2.96 25.80
CA MET A 78 22.76 -1.89 26.60
C MET A 78 23.37 -0.52 26.26
N MET A 79 24.69 -0.47 26.04
CA MET A 79 25.37 0.75 25.62
C MET A 79 24.85 1.26 24.27
N TRP A 80 24.68 0.36 23.28
CA TRP A 80 24.09 0.72 21.98
C TRP A 80 22.65 1.24 22.10
N LEU A 81 21.84 0.66 22.99
CA LEU A 81 20.48 1.15 23.24
C LEU A 81 20.48 2.57 23.83
N LEU A 82 21.40 2.86 24.76
CA LEU A 82 21.55 4.19 25.36
C LEU A 82 22.04 5.22 24.34
N GLU A 83 23.03 4.87 23.53
CA GLU A 83 23.51 5.71 22.44
C GLU A 83 22.40 6.03 21.43
N GLY A 84 21.63 5.00 21.04
CA GLY A 84 20.48 5.16 20.16
C GLY A 84 19.40 6.07 20.76
N LEU A 85 19.11 5.94 22.05
CA LEU A 85 18.19 6.83 22.76
C LEU A 85 18.70 8.27 22.78
N ASN A 86 19.98 8.49 23.06
CA ASN A 86 20.58 9.82 23.05
C ASN A 86 20.49 10.46 21.65
N ALA A 87 20.78 9.69 20.60
CA ALA A 87 20.62 10.15 19.21
C ALA A 87 19.16 10.54 18.89
N LEU A 88 18.17 9.77 19.38
CA LEU A 88 16.76 10.13 19.23
C LEU A 88 16.41 11.42 19.96
N ILE A 89 16.89 11.61 21.20
CA ILE A 89 16.64 12.85 21.96
C ILE A 89 17.21 14.04 21.21
N GLN A 90 18.46 13.93 20.72
CA GLN A 90 19.12 14.98 19.93
C GLN A 90 18.38 15.28 18.62
N ASN A 91 17.74 14.26 18.02
CA ASN A 91 16.95 14.39 16.79
C ASN A 91 15.44 14.59 17.05
N ASN A 92 15.06 15.18 18.18
CA ASN A 92 13.65 15.48 18.53
C ASN A 92 12.70 14.28 18.38
N TRP A 93 13.13 13.12 18.87
CA TRP A 93 12.41 11.84 18.83
C TRP A 93 12.12 11.32 17.43
N GLN A 94 12.82 11.81 16.40
CA GLN A 94 12.72 11.32 15.03
C GLN A 94 13.79 10.26 14.77
N ILE A 95 13.38 9.10 14.27
CA ILE A 95 14.29 8.04 13.85
C ILE A 95 14.97 8.47 12.54
N THR A 96 16.30 8.38 12.50
CA THR A 96 17.06 8.57 11.26
C THR A 96 16.80 7.40 10.31
N VAL A 97 16.27 7.70 9.13
CA VAL A 97 15.95 6.69 8.11
C VAL A 97 17.04 6.73 7.04
N SER A 98 17.72 5.60 6.83
CA SER A 98 18.71 5.47 5.76
C SER A 98 18.06 5.55 4.38
N GLU A 99 18.82 5.98 3.37
CA GLU A 99 18.34 6.01 1.97
C GLU A 99 17.85 4.63 1.50
N ARG A 100 18.62 3.57 1.81
CA ARG A 100 18.22 2.18 1.54
C ARG A 100 16.86 1.82 2.16
N THR A 101 16.62 2.24 3.41
CA THR A 101 15.33 2.01 4.09
C THR A 101 14.20 2.77 3.41
N LYS A 102 14.47 4.01 2.98
CA LYS A 102 13.51 4.85 2.27
C LYS A 102 13.13 4.27 0.91
N GLU A 103 14.10 3.89 0.09
CA GLU A 103 13.90 3.23 -1.21
C GLU A 103 13.12 1.92 -1.08
N LYS A 104 13.45 1.10 -0.07
CA LYS A 104 12.72 -0.13 0.26
C LYS A 104 11.25 0.14 0.60
N SER A 105 11.00 1.18 1.39
CA SER A 105 9.63 1.58 1.73
C SER A 105 8.88 2.06 0.49
N ASP A 106 9.50 2.88 -0.35
CA ASP A 106 8.85 3.46 -1.53
C ASP A 106 8.62 2.44 -2.67
N SER A 107 9.54 1.48 -2.86
CA SER A 107 9.30 0.31 -3.73
C SER A 107 8.13 -0.52 -3.23
N PHE A 108 8.11 -0.87 -1.94
CA PHE A 108 7.02 -1.64 -1.35
C PHE A 108 5.67 -0.91 -1.47
N LYS A 109 5.62 0.41 -1.27
CA LYS A 109 4.38 1.19 -1.47
C LYS A 109 3.87 1.09 -2.89
N ARG A 110 4.75 1.24 -3.89
CA ARG A 110 4.38 1.15 -5.31
C ARG A 110 3.88 -0.24 -5.68
N GLU A 111 4.60 -1.28 -5.28
CA GLU A 111 4.22 -2.68 -5.55
C GLU A 111 2.85 -3.05 -4.97
N ASN A 112 2.46 -2.44 -3.84
CA ASN A 112 1.19 -2.72 -3.18
C ASN A 112 0.03 -1.83 -3.63
N ASP A 113 0.30 -0.83 -4.46
CA ASP A 113 -0.70 0.14 -4.87
C ASP A 113 -1.12 -0.11 -6.32
N SER A 114 -1.91 -1.16 -6.52
CA SER A 114 -2.38 -1.55 -7.86
C SER A 114 -3.16 -0.45 -8.58
N VAL A 115 -3.79 0.48 -7.86
CA VAL A 115 -4.49 1.63 -8.45
C VAL A 115 -3.51 2.70 -8.91
N LEU A 116 -2.46 3.00 -8.14
CA LEU A 116 -1.41 3.90 -8.59
C LEU A 116 -0.68 3.33 -9.80
N LEU A 117 -0.30 2.05 -9.77
CA LEU A 117 0.31 1.36 -10.92
C LEU A 117 -0.59 1.44 -12.15
N PHE A 118 -1.90 1.22 -12.00
CA PHE A 118 -2.86 1.41 -13.08
C PHE A 118 -2.84 2.84 -13.65
N LEU A 119 -2.80 3.86 -12.80
CA LEU A 119 -2.78 5.26 -13.26
C LEU A 119 -1.46 5.66 -13.93
N THR A 120 -0.34 5.06 -13.53
CA THR A 120 1.00 5.43 -14.03
C THR A 120 1.50 4.57 -15.19
N GLU A 121 1.10 3.30 -15.26
CA GLU A 121 1.67 2.30 -16.17
C GLU A 121 0.68 1.74 -17.19
N CYS A 122 -0.63 1.84 -16.95
CA CYS A 122 -1.62 1.32 -17.87
C CYS A 122 -1.64 2.14 -19.17
N ARG A 123 -1.19 1.52 -20.27
CA ARG A 123 -1.24 2.11 -21.61
C ARG A 123 -2.64 2.17 -22.20
N GLY A 124 -3.60 1.52 -21.57
CA GLY A 124 -5.00 1.45 -21.98
C GLY A 124 -5.84 2.66 -21.65
N ILE A 125 -5.33 3.55 -20.80
CA ILE A 125 -5.99 4.78 -20.39
C ILE A 125 -5.28 6.00 -20.97
N CYS A 126 -6.00 7.11 -21.02
CA CYS A 126 -5.44 8.44 -21.24
C CYS A 126 -5.85 9.34 -20.07
N ILE A 127 -4.94 10.19 -19.62
CA ILE A 127 -5.18 11.16 -18.54
C ILE A 127 -4.98 12.53 -19.16
N GLU A 128 -6.08 13.14 -19.59
CA GLU A 128 -6.10 14.42 -20.30
C GLU A 128 -7.36 15.20 -19.90
N GLU A 129 -7.27 16.52 -19.92
CA GLU A 129 -8.42 17.39 -19.61
C GLU A 129 -9.54 17.20 -20.66
N GLY A 130 -10.78 17.05 -20.20
CA GLY A 130 -11.94 16.82 -21.07
C GLY A 130 -12.22 15.35 -21.39
N GLU A 131 -11.28 14.44 -21.13
CA GLU A 131 -11.52 13.00 -21.24
C GLU A 131 -12.50 12.49 -20.19
N ARG A 132 -13.37 11.56 -20.58
CA ARG A 132 -14.41 11.02 -19.69
C ARG A 132 -14.57 9.53 -19.87
N ALA A 133 -14.68 8.81 -18.75
CA ALA A 133 -14.91 7.38 -18.75
C ALA A 133 -15.92 6.95 -17.68
N HIS A 134 -16.78 5.99 -18.04
CA HIS A 134 -17.74 5.40 -17.11
C HIS A 134 -17.04 4.57 -16.03
N SER A 135 -17.59 4.61 -14.81
CA SER A 135 -17.03 3.88 -13.65
C SER A 135 -16.82 2.39 -13.95
N ARG A 136 -17.79 1.74 -14.60
CA ARG A 136 -17.74 0.30 -14.93
C ARG A 136 -16.68 -0.01 -15.99
N MET A 137 -16.50 0.88 -16.97
CA MET A 137 -15.48 0.68 -18.02
C MET A 137 -14.08 0.84 -17.44
N LEU A 138 -13.88 1.84 -16.56
CA LEU A 138 -12.62 2.03 -15.84
C LEU A 138 -12.28 0.82 -14.98
N PHE A 139 -13.27 0.28 -14.26
CA PHE A 139 -13.05 -0.92 -13.47
C PHE A 139 -12.70 -2.14 -14.34
N THR A 140 -13.36 -2.32 -15.48
CA THR A 140 -13.04 -3.42 -16.41
C THR A 140 -11.61 -3.29 -16.98
N ALA A 141 -11.19 -2.06 -17.32
CA ALA A 141 -9.83 -1.80 -17.78
C ALA A 141 -8.79 -2.04 -16.66
N TYR A 142 -9.14 -1.71 -15.42
CA TYR A 142 -8.33 -1.95 -14.24
C TYR A 142 -8.19 -3.45 -13.91
N GLU A 143 -9.29 -4.22 -13.90
CA GLU A 143 -9.25 -5.68 -13.70
C GLU A 143 -8.32 -6.33 -14.73
N ARG A 144 -8.48 -5.96 -16.00
CA ARG A 144 -7.61 -6.44 -17.07
C ARG A 144 -6.14 -6.07 -16.85
N PHE A 145 -5.86 -4.82 -16.46
CA PHE A 145 -4.50 -4.40 -16.12
C PHE A 145 -3.93 -5.23 -14.96
N CYS A 146 -4.73 -5.51 -13.93
CA CYS A 146 -4.30 -6.35 -12.82
C CYS A 146 -3.99 -7.78 -13.28
N ASP A 147 -4.85 -8.38 -14.11
CA ASP A 147 -4.64 -9.73 -14.66
C ASP A 147 -3.36 -9.81 -15.51
N GLU A 148 -3.15 -8.83 -16.40
CA GLU A 148 -1.96 -8.76 -17.27
C GLU A 148 -0.65 -8.54 -16.49
N ASN A 149 -0.71 -7.98 -15.28
CA ASN A 149 0.45 -7.67 -14.44
C ASN A 149 0.55 -8.55 -13.18
N ALA A 150 -0.24 -9.64 -13.10
CA ALA A 150 -0.30 -10.54 -11.94
C ALA A 150 -0.53 -9.83 -10.58
N LEU A 151 -1.36 -8.77 -10.59
CA LEU A 151 -1.75 -8.02 -9.41
C LEU A 151 -3.10 -8.51 -8.88
N THR A 152 -3.29 -8.44 -7.57
CA THR A 152 -4.61 -8.69 -6.96
C THR A 152 -5.52 -7.47 -7.16
N ALA A 153 -6.56 -7.63 -7.98
CA ALA A 153 -7.54 -6.58 -8.21
C ALA A 153 -8.35 -6.26 -6.93
N LEU A 154 -8.53 -4.98 -6.66
CA LEU A 154 -9.48 -4.53 -5.63
C LEU A 154 -10.93 -4.78 -6.08
N ARG A 155 -11.85 -4.87 -5.12
CA ARG A 155 -13.29 -4.85 -5.43
C ARG A 155 -13.69 -3.53 -6.08
N GLU A 156 -14.70 -3.53 -6.95
CA GLU A 156 -15.13 -2.35 -7.72
C GLU A 156 -15.28 -1.08 -6.88
N GLN A 157 -16.03 -1.13 -5.77
CA GLN A 157 -16.23 0.04 -4.91
C GLN A 157 -14.92 0.52 -4.25
N SER A 158 -14.04 -0.41 -3.87
CA SER A 158 -12.73 -0.10 -3.30
C SER A 158 -11.83 0.59 -4.34
N PHE A 159 -11.83 0.08 -5.58
CA PHE A 159 -11.14 0.73 -6.70
C PHE A 159 -11.67 2.14 -6.96
N LEU A 160 -12.99 2.33 -7.06
CA LEU A 160 -13.58 3.65 -7.34
C LEU A 160 -13.28 4.67 -6.23
N ASN A 161 -13.27 4.24 -4.97
CA ASN A 161 -12.88 5.08 -3.83
C ASN A 161 -11.39 5.42 -3.84
N ALA A 162 -10.54 4.46 -4.17
CA ALA A 162 -9.10 4.68 -4.33
C ALA A 162 -8.83 5.64 -5.49
N LEU A 163 -9.49 5.45 -6.64
CA LEU A 163 -9.41 6.32 -7.82
C LEU A 163 -9.86 7.75 -7.50
N ARG A 164 -10.94 7.93 -6.72
CA ARG A 164 -11.40 9.26 -6.28
C ARG A 164 -10.36 9.97 -5.40
N THR A 165 -9.62 9.22 -4.60
CA THR A 165 -8.61 9.78 -3.68
C THR A 165 -7.31 10.08 -4.42
N LYS A 166 -6.76 9.08 -5.11
CA LYS A 166 -5.44 9.14 -5.78
C LYS A 166 -5.49 9.87 -7.11
N GLY A 167 -6.60 9.75 -7.83
CA GLY A 167 -6.83 10.44 -9.10
C GLY A 167 -6.75 11.96 -9.00
N ARG A 168 -6.93 12.55 -7.82
CA ARG A 168 -6.74 13.99 -7.60
C ARG A 168 -5.34 14.48 -7.97
N GLN A 169 -4.31 13.65 -7.77
CA GLN A 169 -2.94 13.97 -8.15
C GLN A 169 -2.77 14.05 -9.68
N PHE A 170 -3.68 13.43 -10.41
CA PHE A 170 -3.73 13.37 -11.88
C PHE A 170 -4.85 14.24 -12.46
N GLN A 171 -5.45 15.14 -11.66
CA GLN A 171 -6.59 15.99 -12.06
C GLN A 171 -7.83 15.18 -12.49
N ILE A 172 -7.97 13.95 -11.98
CA ILE A 172 -9.13 13.09 -12.21
C ILE A 172 -10.19 13.39 -11.16
N HIS A 173 -11.40 13.72 -11.62
CA HIS A 173 -12.52 14.09 -10.76
C HIS A 173 -13.73 13.19 -11.02
N ARG A 174 -14.42 12.80 -9.95
CA ARG A 174 -15.68 12.07 -10.08
C ARG A 174 -16.79 13.06 -10.49
N LEU A 175 -17.55 12.69 -11.51
CA LEU A 175 -18.72 13.46 -11.94
C LEU A 175 -19.97 13.06 -11.12
N ASP A 176 -20.67 14.05 -10.58
CA ASP A 176 -21.90 13.83 -9.80
C ASP A 176 -23.08 13.47 -10.71
N ASN A 177 -23.15 14.11 -11.87
CA ASN A 177 -24.18 13.87 -12.86
C ASN A 177 -23.76 12.77 -13.84
N PRO A 178 -24.68 11.85 -14.20
CA PRO A 178 -24.43 10.89 -15.26
C PRO A 178 -24.29 11.60 -16.60
N PHE A 179 -23.49 11.03 -17.49
CA PHE A 179 -23.28 11.53 -18.85
C PHE A 179 -23.45 10.39 -19.84
N THR A 180 -23.67 10.76 -21.10
CA THR A 180 -23.85 9.81 -22.19
C THR A 180 -22.52 9.50 -22.82
N LEU A 181 -22.10 8.24 -22.78
CA LEU A 181 -21.03 7.74 -23.66
C LEU A 181 -21.63 6.87 -24.75
N ARG A 182 -21.17 7.13 -25.98
CA ARG A 182 -21.55 6.36 -27.14
C ARG A 182 -20.77 5.05 -27.10
N LYS A 183 -21.47 3.92 -26.94
CA LYS A 183 -20.81 2.61 -27.09
C LYS A 183 -20.51 2.36 -28.57
N PRO A 184 -19.46 1.60 -28.87
CA PRO A 184 -19.28 1.06 -30.21
C PRO A 184 -20.48 0.16 -30.55
N GLY A 185 -21.14 0.47 -31.66
CA GLY A 185 -22.43 -0.13 -32.04
C GLY A 185 -23.63 0.82 -31.95
N GLY A 186 -23.44 2.09 -31.57
CA GLY A 186 -24.46 3.14 -31.68
C GLY A 186 -25.44 3.24 -30.51
N SER A 187 -25.43 2.28 -29.58
CA SER A 187 -26.19 2.37 -28.33
C SER A 187 -25.55 3.37 -27.37
N SER A 188 -26.34 4.29 -26.84
CA SER A 188 -25.91 5.26 -25.83
C SER A 188 -26.43 4.83 -24.46
N VAL A 189 -25.55 4.85 -23.44
CA VAL A 189 -25.94 4.56 -22.05
C VAL A 189 -25.59 5.77 -21.20
N LEU A 190 -26.53 6.18 -20.35
CA LEU A 190 -26.33 7.23 -19.36
C LEU A 190 -25.77 6.59 -18.09
N ALA A 191 -24.54 6.95 -17.70
CA ALA A 191 -23.94 6.41 -16.49
C ALA A 191 -23.01 7.44 -15.80
N ARG A 192 -22.71 7.19 -14.53
CA ARG A 192 -21.76 8.01 -13.75
C ARG A 192 -20.33 7.56 -13.99
N GLY A 193 -19.40 8.51 -13.91
CA GLY A 193 -18.00 8.26 -14.25
C GLY A 193 -17.06 9.31 -13.69
N PHE A 194 -15.93 9.43 -14.35
CA PHE A 194 -14.86 10.37 -14.02
C PHE A 194 -14.54 11.23 -15.24
N GLU A 195 -14.03 12.41 -14.97
CA GLU A 195 -13.44 13.35 -15.92
C GLU A 195 -11.94 13.46 -15.64
N GLY A 196 -11.15 13.79 -16.67
CA GLY A 196 -9.70 13.77 -16.62
C GLY A 196 -9.11 12.38 -16.92
N ILE A 197 -9.94 11.39 -17.26
CA ILE A 197 -9.51 10.03 -17.60
C ILE A 197 -10.42 9.42 -18.66
N GLY A 198 -9.79 8.90 -19.72
CA GLY A 198 -10.42 8.20 -20.83
C GLY A 198 -9.86 6.78 -20.98
N ILE A 199 -10.54 5.96 -21.78
CA ILE A 199 -10.09 4.61 -22.13
C ILE A 199 -9.83 4.61 -23.63
N ARG A 200 -8.62 4.23 -24.03
CA ARG A 200 -8.25 4.16 -25.44
C ARG A 200 -9.05 3.06 -26.12
N GLU A 201 -9.54 3.33 -27.33
CA GLU A 201 -10.37 2.39 -28.08
C GLU A 201 -9.71 1.01 -28.23
N SER A 202 -8.39 0.97 -28.49
CA SER A 202 -7.63 -0.28 -28.60
C SER A 202 -7.69 -1.15 -27.34
N TYR A 203 -7.96 -0.59 -26.17
CA TYR A 203 -8.04 -1.31 -24.91
C TYR A 203 -9.41 -1.92 -24.62
N ILE A 204 -10.45 -1.44 -25.32
CA ILE A 204 -11.84 -1.90 -25.18
C ILE A 204 -12.04 -3.28 -25.85
N TYR A 205 -11.24 -3.64 -26.86
CA TYR A 205 -11.56 -4.76 -27.78
C TYR A 205 -10.65 -6.00 -27.74
N VAL A 206 -9.64 -6.08 -26.86
CA VAL A 206 -8.73 -7.24 -26.87
C VAL A 206 -9.36 -8.49 -26.24
N SER A 207 -10.56 -8.40 -25.67
CA SER A 207 -11.20 -9.52 -24.93
C SER A 207 -11.77 -10.66 -25.80
N ARG A 208 -11.43 -10.77 -27.10
CA ARG A 208 -11.94 -11.86 -27.97
C ARG A 208 -10.99 -12.35 -29.08
N CYS A 209 -9.68 -12.45 -28.82
CA CYS A 209 -8.84 -13.34 -29.62
C CYS A 209 -8.44 -14.53 -28.76
N GLY A 210 -8.94 -15.70 -29.13
CA GLY A 210 -8.73 -16.97 -28.42
C GLY A 210 -7.25 -17.29 -28.26
N MET A 211 -6.94 -17.97 -27.15
CA MET A 211 -5.71 -18.73 -27.04
C MET A 211 -5.71 -19.82 -28.14
N PRO A 212 -4.58 -20.04 -28.83
CA PRO A 212 -4.39 -21.22 -29.66
C PRO A 212 -4.41 -22.51 -28.83
#